data_AF-A0A355FRA1-F1
#
_entry.id   AF-A0A355FRA1-F1
#
_cell.length_a   1.000
_cell.length_b   1.000
_cell.length_c   1.000
_cell.angle_alpha   90.00
_cell.angle_beta   90.00
_cell.angle_gamma   90.00
#
_symmetry.space_group_name_H-M   'P 1'
#
loop_
_entity.id
_entity.type
_entity.pdbx_description
1 polymer ?
#
loop_
_entity_poly.entity_id
_entity_poly.type
_entity_poly.pdbx_seq_one_letter_code
_entity_poly.pdbx_strand_id
1 'polypeptide(L)'
;AYAEGARYFIVSEDASIPDWEDADVVYTADPLESWQSLARHWRDACDPPVIAITGSNGKTTVKEWLIQLLSKHIDAYGSPRSFNSQVGVPLALGALQPQHECAVIEAGISEPGEMERLEQCIRPRYGVLTHLGDAHAENFSSPSDLRAEKLKLFAHCQWVVVPEGLHQARKSLELMGVTVHTWGAGAEHALKVNSFVHVNGRTIEAVWNQNRYVWSVQFTDEIGFRNAMTAALTALVWGMDPLEVGKSLLEFQNLDHRMQRIRKSDGLWVLSDAYTNDWDALQLALLDLNRIPEPAKKAAIVGPIPGMDARDAHRLMTLVEAAGTDLVWAVGSEWKKLQPQTGWRFFDQTEDVLTALKADPRALDGAHVLVKGPRLERFERVVSLLSETGNATRLVVDLEALTHNLRTLRTQVRNRCKTQADLIAVIKASGYGTNATALARVFEFHRIPIVAVACTEEGIALRKHGITLRILVLNPTTPTLPALIANRLEPTIHTTQQFDALCQALREANKDAPWPIHLKIDSGMHRLG
;
A
#
# COMPACT_ATOMS: atom_id res chain seq x y z
N ALA A 1 -7.60 21.94 7.25
CA ALA A 1 -9.03 21.58 7.37
C ALA A 1 -9.94 22.81 7.38
N TYR A 2 -10.12 23.55 8.47
CA TYR A 2 -11.02 24.73 8.50
C TYR A 2 -10.64 25.82 7.47
N ALA A 3 -9.37 26.21 7.45
CA ALA A 3 -8.84 27.15 6.44
C ALA A 3 -8.89 26.62 5.00
N GLU A 4 -9.06 25.30 4.84
CA GLU A 4 -9.17 24.62 3.54
C GLU A 4 -10.64 24.36 3.15
N GLY A 5 -11.61 24.91 3.91
CA GLY A 5 -13.03 24.88 3.57
C GLY A 5 -13.87 23.84 4.33
N ALA A 6 -13.29 23.01 5.19
CA ALA A 6 -14.09 22.11 6.03
C ALA A 6 -14.93 22.92 7.04
N ARG A 7 -16.20 22.55 7.21
CA ARG A 7 -17.16 23.21 8.12
C ARG A 7 -17.83 22.30 9.13
N TYR A 8 -17.61 20.99 9.05
CA TYR A 8 -18.15 20.02 10.00
C TYR A 8 -16.98 19.30 10.67
N PHE A 9 -16.98 19.26 11.99
CA PHE A 9 -15.90 18.68 12.78
C PHE A 9 -16.45 17.75 13.87
N ILE A 10 -15.79 16.61 14.06
CA ILE A 10 -15.96 15.73 15.22
C ILE A 10 -14.65 15.78 16.00
N VAL A 11 -14.70 16.24 17.25
CA VAL A 11 -13.51 16.48 18.07
C VAL A 11 -13.66 15.84 19.45
N SER A 12 -12.53 15.56 20.10
CA SER A 12 -12.57 15.04 21.46
C SER A 12 -13.04 16.14 22.43
N GLU A 13 -13.67 15.76 23.54
CA GLU A 13 -14.16 16.70 24.56
C GLU A 13 -13.05 17.59 25.15
N ASP A 14 -11.81 17.11 25.16
CA ASP A 14 -10.63 17.83 25.64
C ASP A 14 -9.95 18.70 24.56
N ALA A 15 -10.46 18.69 23.32
CA ALA A 15 -9.89 19.46 22.23
C ALA A 15 -10.19 20.96 22.40
N SER A 16 -9.12 21.74 22.53
CA SER A 16 -9.20 23.20 22.47
C SER A 16 -9.18 23.66 21.01
N ILE A 17 -10.36 23.95 20.46
CA ILE A 17 -10.50 24.54 19.12
C ILE A 17 -10.84 26.04 19.21
N PRO A 18 -10.42 26.86 18.24
CA PRO A 18 -10.87 28.25 18.15
C PRO A 18 -12.38 28.32 17.92
N ASP A 19 -13.01 29.41 18.36
CA ASP A 19 -14.42 29.66 18.08
C ASP A 19 -14.58 29.97 16.58
N TRP A 20 -15.29 29.10 15.86
CA TRP A 20 -15.49 29.16 14.42
C TRP A 20 -16.98 29.42 14.15
N GLU A 21 -17.34 30.67 13.88
CA GLU A 21 -18.74 31.09 13.70
C GLU A 21 -19.45 30.43 12.50
N ASP A 22 -18.69 29.93 11.51
CA ASP A 22 -19.25 29.30 10.30
C ASP A 22 -19.11 27.77 10.27
N ALA A 23 -18.76 27.11 11.39
CA ALA A 23 -18.56 25.66 11.47
C ALA A 23 -19.41 24.99 12.56
N ASP A 24 -19.88 23.78 12.25
CA ASP A 24 -20.53 22.87 13.20
C ASP A 24 -19.50 21.93 13.82
N VAL A 25 -19.44 21.91 15.16
CA VAL A 25 -18.50 21.09 15.92
C VAL A 25 -19.27 20.18 16.87
N VAL A 26 -19.04 18.87 16.72
CA VAL A 26 -19.54 17.84 17.63
C VAL A 26 -18.41 17.40 18.56
N TYR A 27 -18.56 17.67 19.85
CA TYR A 27 -17.67 17.16 20.91
C TYR A 27 -18.10 15.77 21.35
N THR A 28 -17.14 14.87 21.53
CA THR A 28 -17.38 13.48 21.92
C THR A 28 -16.22 12.90 22.71
N ALA A 29 -16.49 11.89 23.54
CA ALA A 29 -15.45 11.18 24.27
C ALA A 29 -14.45 10.46 23.34
N ASP A 30 -14.92 9.89 22.23
CA ASP A 30 -14.09 9.24 21.21
C ASP A 30 -14.57 9.63 19.79
N PRO A 31 -13.80 10.49 19.08
CA PRO A 31 -14.11 10.88 17.71
C PRO A 31 -14.18 9.73 16.72
N LEU A 32 -13.36 8.68 16.90
CA LEU A 32 -13.34 7.53 16.02
C LEU A 32 -14.60 6.68 16.20
N GLU A 33 -14.98 6.40 17.45
CA GLU A 33 -16.22 5.67 17.75
C GLU A 33 -17.45 6.42 17.22
N SER A 34 -17.45 7.75 17.36
CA SER A 34 -18.54 8.60 16.86
C SER A 34 -18.62 8.58 15.34
N TRP A 35 -17.48 8.62 14.65
CA TRP A 35 -17.41 8.48 13.20
C TRP A 35 -17.88 7.11 12.72
N GLN A 36 -17.48 6.04 13.42
CA GLN A 36 -17.95 4.67 13.17
C GLN A 36 -19.47 4.52 13.38
N SER A 37 -20.01 5.15 14.42
CA SER A 37 -21.45 5.19 14.70
C SER A 37 -22.24 5.91 13.60
N LEU A 38 -21.74 7.05 13.13
CA LEU A 38 -22.35 7.79 12.01
C LEU A 38 -22.34 6.96 10.72
N ALA A 39 -21.21 6.33 10.40
CA ALA A 39 -21.11 5.45 9.23
C ALA A 39 -22.06 4.24 9.31
N ARG A 40 -22.24 3.66 10.52
CA ARG A 40 -23.21 2.58 10.76
C ARG A 40 -24.64 3.04 10.52
N HIS A 41 -25.00 4.23 11.02
CA HIS A 41 -26.33 4.80 10.79
C HIS A 41 -26.60 5.02 9.30
N TRP A 42 -25.62 5.54 8.57
CA TRP A 42 -25.73 5.70 7.11
C TRP A 42 -25.83 4.36 6.38
N ARG A 43 -25.02 3.36 6.77
CA ARG A 43 -25.08 1.99 6.23
C ARG A 43 -26.47 1.38 6.42
N ASP A 44 -27.09 1.58 7.58
CA ASP A 44 -28.43 1.08 7.87
C ASP A 44 -29.53 1.81 7.08
N ALA A 45 -29.31 3.07 6.70
CA ALA A 45 -30.23 3.81 5.84
C ALA A 45 -30.18 3.37 4.36
N CYS A 46 -29.01 2.95 3.87
CA CYS A 46 -28.88 2.39 2.51
C CYS A 46 -29.27 0.91 2.44
N ASP A 47 -28.84 0.11 3.42
CA ASP A 47 -29.04 -1.35 3.60
C ASP A 47 -28.88 -2.28 2.37
N PRO A 48 -27.91 -2.08 1.45
CA PRO A 48 -27.61 -3.12 0.48
C PRO A 48 -27.01 -4.35 1.18
N PRO A 49 -27.20 -5.58 0.64
CA PRO A 49 -26.44 -6.73 1.07
C PRO A 49 -24.93 -6.47 0.91
N VAL A 50 -24.16 -6.72 1.97
CA VAL A 50 -22.71 -6.53 1.98
C VAL A 50 -21.98 -7.86 1.91
N ILE A 51 -21.05 -7.99 0.96
CA ILE A 51 -20.01 -9.02 0.89
C ILE A 51 -18.76 -8.45 1.56
N ALA A 52 -18.45 -8.90 2.78
CA ALA A 52 -17.24 -8.48 3.48
C ALA A 52 -16.07 -9.40 3.18
N ILE A 53 -14.89 -8.81 2.95
CA ILE A 53 -13.67 -9.53 2.61
C ILE A 53 -12.62 -9.31 3.69
N THR A 54 -12.08 -10.40 4.25
CA THR A 54 -10.87 -10.31 5.08
C THR A 54 -9.89 -11.44 4.79
N GLY A 55 -8.71 -11.30 5.37
CA GLY A 55 -7.58 -12.18 5.23
C GLY A 55 -6.27 -11.41 5.39
N SER A 56 -5.16 -12.11 5.34
CA SER A 56 -3.83 -11.50 5.38
C SER A 56 -3.51 -10.91 4.01
N ASN A 57 -3.67 -11.70 2.94
CA ASN A 57 -3.35 -11.29 1.56
C ASN A 57 -4.53 -11.47 0.59
N GLY A 58 -4.55 -10.72 -0.50
CA GLY A 58 -5.51 -10.88 -1.60
C GLY A 58 -6.87 -10.20 -1.42
N LYS A 59 -7.12 -9.50 -0.31
CA LYS A 59 -8.38 -8.78 -0.04
C LYS A 59 -8.77 -7.85 -1.19
N THR A 60 -7.86 -6.97 -1.57
CA THR A 60 -8.07 -5.98 -2.64
C THR A 60 -8.21 -6.63 -4.00
N THR A 61 -7.38 -7.60 -4.32
CA THR A 61 -7.47 -8.34 -5.58
C THR A 61 -8.83 -8.99 -5.74
N VAL A 62 -9.31 -9.69 -4.71
CA VAL A 62 -10.60 -10.38 -4.74
C VAL A 62 -11.76 -9.40 -4.78
N LYS A 63 -11.71 -8.29 -4.03
CA LYS A 63 -12.74 -7.23 -4.10
C LYS A 63 -12.90 -6.73 -5.54
N GLU A 64 -11.81 -6.34 -6.17
CA GLU A 64 -11.85 -5.69 -7.48
C GLU A 64 -12.32 -6.65 -8.57
N TRP A 65 -11.89 -7.90 -8.52
CA TRP A 65 -12.39 -8.94 -9.41
C TRP A 65 -13.85 -9.28 -9.16
N LEU A 66 -14.32 -9.22 -7.91
CA LEU A 66 -15.74 -9.34 -7.60
C LEU A 66 -16.55 -8.17 -8.13
N ILE A 67 -16.07 -6.93 -7.98
CA ILE A 67 -16.71 -5.76 -8.57
C ILE A 67 -16.75 -5.89 -10.10
N GLN A 68 -15.66 -6.32 -10.74
CA GLN A 68 -15.62 -6.55 -12.19
C GLN A 68 -16.63 -7.62 -12.64
N LEU A 69 -16.84 -8.67 -11.84
CA LEU A 69 -17.83 -9.71 -12.10
C LEU A 69 -19.27 -9.18 -11.90
N LEU A 70 -19.55 -8.60 -10.74
CA LEU A 70 -20.90 -8.22 -10.32
C LEU A 70 -21.44 -6.99 -11.08
N SER A 71 -20.59 -6.01 -11.37
CA SER A 71 -20.99 -4.74 -12.03
C SER A 71 -21.49 -4.94 -13.47
N LYS A 72 -21.32 -6.14 -14.04
CA LYS A 72 -21.90 -6.50 -15.34
C LYS A 72 -23.41 -6.74 -15.28
N HIS A 73 -23.96 -6.95 -14.08
CA HIS A 73 -25.35 -7.38 -13.89
C HIS A 73 -26.13 -6.55 -12.87
N ILE A 74 -25.44 -5.99 -11.88
CA ILE A 74 -26.05 -5.21 -10.79
C ILE A 74 -25.23 -3.96 -10.51
N ASP A 75 -25.84 -2.97 -9.86
CA ASP A 75 -25.11 -1.80 -9.34
C ASP A 75 -24.31 -2.18 -8.09
N ALA A 76 -23.08 -2.67 -8.31
CA ALA A 76 -22.19 -3.15 -7.26
C ALA A 76 -21.19 -2.07 -6.83
N TYR A 77 -21.25 -1.69 -5.56
CA TYR A 77 -20.30 -0.77 -4.95
C TYR A 77 -19.10 -1.50 -4.36
N GLY A 78 -17.89 -1.03 -4.65
CA GLY A 78 -16.66 -1.50 -4.02
C GLY A 78 -16.07 -0.42 -3.11
N SER A 79 -15.66 -0.78 -1.90
CA SER A 79 -14.87 0.13 -1.06
C SER A 79 -13.67 0.71 -1.84
N PRO A 80 -13.45 2.04 -1.86
CA PRO A 80 -12.38 2.63 -2.65
C PRO A 80 -11.01 2.25 -2.10
N ARG A 81 -10.06 1.96 -3.00
CA ARG A 81 -8.66 1.66 -2.65
C ARG A 81 -8.57 0.55 -1.59
N SER A 82 -7.66 0.65 -0.62
CA SER A 82 -7.54 -0.27 0.52
C SER A 82 -8.15 0.32 1.78
N PHE A 83 -9.31 0.99 1.68
CA PHE A 83 -10.03 1.54 2.83
C PHE A 83 -10.63 0.42 3.69
N ASN A 84 -9.78 -0.23 4.48
CA ASN A 84 -10.10 -1.45 5.23
C ASN A 84 -9.78 -1.35 6.74
N SER A 85 -9.29 -0.20 7.21
CA SER A 85 -8.94 0.03 8.62
C SER A 85 -10.11 0.57 9.44
N GLN A 86 -9.89 0.80 10.75
CA GLN A 86 -10.86 1.42 11.67
C GLN A 86 -11.41 2.76 11.18
N VAL A 87 -10.62 3.53 10.44
CA VAL A 87 -11.02 4.81 9.83
C VAL A 87 -11.47 4.62 8.37
N GLY A 88 -10.78 3.75 7.64
CA GLY A 88 -11.04 3.52 6.22
C GLY A 88 -12.42 2.94 5.95
N VAL A 89 -12.85 1.95 6.75
CA VAL A 89 -14.17 1.31 6.57
C VAL A 89 -15.30 2.33 6.71
N PRO A 90 -15.38 3.15 7.78
CA PRO A 90 -16.37 4.22 7.86
C PRO A 90 -16.38 5.19 6.67
N LEU A 91 -15.21 5.58 6.15
CA LEU A 91 -15.12 6.42 4.95
C LEU A 91 -15.68 5.71 3.71
N ALA A 92 -15.37 4.42 3.54
CA ALA A 92 -15.93 3.61 2.47
C ALA A 92 -17.45 3.44 2.60
N LEU A 93 -17.98 3.27 3.82
CA LEU A 93 -19.41 3.17 4.04
C LEU A 93 -20.11 4.50 3.78
N GLY A 94 -19.49 5.64 4.11
CA GLY A 94 -20.04 6.98 3.85
C GLY A 94 -20.27 7.29 2.36
N ALA A 95 -19.57 6.58 1.45
CA ALA A 95 -19.77 6.69 0.01
C ALA A 95 -20.84 5.74 -0.55
N LEU A 96 -21.47 4.90 0.29
CA LEU A 96 -22.63 4.11 -0.12
C LEU A 96 -23.80 5.00 -0.51
N GLN A 97 -24.55 4.57 -1.52
CA GLN A 97 -25.77 5.20 -1.97
C GLN A 97 -26.93 4.19 -1.92
N PRO A 98 -28.18 4.62 -1.67
CA PRO A 98 -29.33 3.72 -1.58
C PRO A 98 -29.66 2.92 -2.85
N GLN A 99 -29.13 3.31 -4.01
CA GLN A 99 -29.36 2.63 -5.29
C GLN A 99 -28.46 1.41 -5.52
N HIS A 100 -27.36 1.28 -4.77
CA HIS A 100 -26.47 0.14 -4.90
C HIS A 100 -27.22 -1.15 -4.52
N GLU A 101 -27.11 -2.18 -5.33
CA GLU A 101 -27.75 -3.48 -5.10
C GLU A 101 -26.87 -4.43 -4.29
N CYS A 102 -25.56 -4.18 -4.24
CA CYS A 102 -24.58 -4.94 -3.47
C CYS A 102 -23.39 -4.05 -3.11
N ALA A 103 -22.79 -4.29 -1.95
CA ALA A 103 -21.54 -3.65 -1.55
C ALA A 103 -20.45 -4.67 -1.23
N VAL A 104 -19.23 -4.45 -1.72
CA VAL A 104 -18.05 -5.29 -1.45
C VAL A 104 -17.04 -4.49 -0.63
N ILE A 105 -16.94 -4.81 0.65
CA ILE A 105 -16.19 -4.04 1.64
C ILE A 105 -15.04 -4.88 2.19
N GLU A 106 -13.82 -4.36 2.13
CA GLU A 106 -12.67 -5.01 2.74
C GLU A 106 -12.51 -4.61 4.21
N ALA A 107 -12.14 -5.56 5.07
CA ALA A 107 -11.81 -5.32 6.47
C ALA A 107 -10.43 -5.88 6.80
N GLY A 108 -9.61 -5.03 7.42
CA GLY A 108 -8.26 -5.31 7.89
C GLY A 108 -8.12 -4.96 9.37
N ILE A 109 -7.35 -5.77 10.08
CA ILE A 109 -7.08 -5.59 11.51
C ILE A 109 -5.59 -5.69 11.77
N SER A 110 -5.13 -4.91 12.72
CA SER A 110 -3.78 -4.91 13.28
C SER A 110 -3.77 -5.29 14.76
N GLU A 111 -4.85 -5.05 15.52
CA GLU A 111 -4.92 -5.28 16.96
C GLU A 111 -6.15 -6.12 17.38
N PRO A 112 -6.11 -6.81 18.53
CA PRO A 112 -7.28 -7.50 19.07
C PRO A 112 -8.45 -6.55 19.37
N GLY A 113 -9.69 -7.00 19.14
CA GLY A 113 -10.91 -6.23 19.37
C GLY A 113 -11.32 -5.32 18.20
N GLU A 114 -10.43 -5.11 17.23
CA GLU A 114 -10.70 -4.29 16.06
C GLU A 114 -11.73 -4.91 15.11
N MET A 115 -11.78 -6.24 14.98
CA MET A 115 -12.67 -6.86 13.99
C MET A 115 -14.13 -6.73 14.40
N GLU A 116 -14.42 -6.80 15.70
CA GLU A 116 -15.76 -6.62 16.24
C GLU A 116 -16.30 -5.22 15.94
N ARG A 117 -15.47 -4.18 16.10
CA ARG A 117 -15.84 -2.80 15.73
C ARG A 117 -16.15 -2.67 14.24
N LEU A 118 -15.31 -3.27 13.38
CA LEU A 118 -15.53 -3.26 11.93
C LEU A 118 -16.78 -4.04 11.55
N GLU A 119 -17.01 -5.21 12.14
CA GLU A 119 -18.19 -6.03 11.88
C GLU A 119 -19.47 -5.27 12.21
N GLN A 120 -19.51 -4.57 13.35
CA GLN A 120 -20.68 -3.78 13.71
C GLN A 120 -20.93 -2.59 12.77
N CYS A 121 -19.88 -2.05 12.12
CA CYS A 121 -20.03 -1.00 11.11
C CYS A 121 -20.52 -1.58 9.77
N ILE A 122 -19.89 -2.66 9.32
CA ILE A 122 -20.11 -3.27 8.00
C ILE A 122 -21.46 -4.01 7.97
N ARG A 123 -21.79 -4.71 9.05
CA ARG A 123 -22.91 -5.66 9.20
C ARG A 123 -23.07 -6.56 7.96
N PRO A 124 -22.07 -7.42 7.72
CA PRO A 124 -22.04 -8.20 6.49
C PRO A 124 -23.14 -9.25 6.44
N ARG A 125 -23.72 -9.42 5.25
CA ARG A 125 -24.66 -10.52 4.97
C ARG A 125 -23.92 -11.75 4.47
N TYR A 126 -22.83 -11.52 3.73
CA TYR A 126 -22.01 -12.55 3.11
C TYR A 126 -20.54 -12.28 3.37
N GLY A 127 -19.71 -13.33 3.37
CA GLY A 127 -18.29 -13.21 3.66
C GLY A 127 -17.38 -13.87 2.63
N VAL A 128 -16.17 -13.35 2.51
CA VAL A 128 -15.08 -13.96 1.76
C VAL A 128 -13.84 -13.94 2.63
N LEU A 129 -13.33 -15.13 2.96
CA LEU A 129 -12.04 -15.28 3.60
C LEU A 129 -11.01 -15.59 2.52
N THR A 130 -10.01 -14.71 2.37
CA THR A 130 -8.88 -14.96 1.46
C THR A 130 -7.80 -15.80 2.16
N HIS A 131 -6.53 -15.61 1.82
CA HIS A 131 -5.43 -16.33 2.46
C HIS A 131 -5.18 -15.82 3.90
N LEU A 132 -5.06 -16.76 4.85
CA LEU A 132 -4.59 -16.50 6.21
C LEU A 132 -3.08 -16.76 6.30
N GLY A 133 -2.31 -15.69 6.46
CA GLY A 133 -0.86 -15.71 6.75
C GLY A 133 -0.53 -14.86 7.97
N ASP A 134 0.75 -14.66 8.25
CA ASP A 134 1.23 -14.09 9.53
C ASP A 134 1.15 -12.55 9.66
N ALA A 135 0.49 -11.86 8.72
CA ALA A 135 0.36 -10.40 8.76
C ALA A 135 -0.36 -9.94 10.05
N HIS A 136 0.30 -9.03 10.80
CA HIS A 136 -0.13 -8.51 12.10
C HIS A 136 -0.18 -9.54 13.25
N ALA A 137 0.38 -10.74 13.07
CA ALA A 137 0.39 -11.76 14.11
C ALA A 137 1.13 -11.31 15.39
N GLU A 138 2.01 -10.30 15.31
CA GLU A 138 2.78 -9.78 16.45
C GLU A 138 1.93 -9.17 17.57
N ASN A 139 0.73 -8.70 17.25
CA ASN A 139 -0.18 -8.08 18.23
C ASN A 139 -1.18 -9.11 18.81
N PHE A 140 -1.09 -10.36 18.38
CA PHE A 140 -1.93 -11.47 18.83
C PHE A 140 -1.10 -12.49 19.60
N SER A 141 -1.71 -13.13 20.60
CA SER A 141 -1.00 -14.12 21.42
C SER A 141 -0.64 -15.39 20.63
N SER A 142 -1.34 -15.67 19.53
CA SER A 142 -1.06 -16.79 18.63
C SER A 142 -1.67 -16.59 17.23
N PRO A 143 -1.22 -17.33 16.19
CA PRO A 143 -1.89 -17.37 14.90
C PRO A 143 -3.36 -17.84 14.96
N SER A 144 -3.69 -18.68 15.95
CA SER A 144 -5.07 -19.07 16.23
C SER A 144 -5.91 -17.89 16.72
N ASP A 145 -5.35 -16.99 17.52
CA ASP A 145 -6.05 -15.80 18.01
C ASP A 145 -6.25 -14.78 16.90
N LEU A 146 -5.24 -14.55 16.05
CA LEU A 146 -5.38 -13.70 14.85
C LEU A 146 -6.49 -14.24 13.93
N ARG A 147 -6.53 -15.56 13.72
CA ARG A 147 -7.61 -16.19 12.95
C ARG A 147 -8.96 -16.00 13.64
N ALA A 148 -9.06 -16.31 14.93
CA ALA A 148 -10.31 -16.17 15.68
C ALA A 148 -10.83 -14.73 15.62
N GLU A 149 -9.95 -13.74 15.76
CA GLU A 149 -10.29 -12.32 15.60
C GLU A 149 -10.79 -12.02 14.19
N LYS A 150 -10.08 -12.46 13.12
CA LYS A 150 -10.54 -12.25 11.74
C LYS A 150 -11.91 -12.87 11.46
N LEU A 151 -12.18 -14.05 12.04
CA LEU A 151 -13.46 -14.75 11.83
C LEU A 151 -14.64 -14.07 12.50
N LYS A 152 -14.42 -13.15 13.47
CA LYS A 152 -15.49 -12.34 14.06
C LYS A 152 -16.27 -11.55 13.01
N LEU A 153 -15.61 -11.14 11.91
CA LEU A 153 -16.26 -10.45 10.78
C LEU A 153 -17.46 -11.23 10.23
N PHE A 154 -17.44 -12.55 10.34
CA PHE A 154 -18.41 -13.42 9.69
C PHE A 154 -19.45 -14.00 10.64
N ALA A 155 -19.46 -13.57 11.91
CA ALA A 155 -20.31 -14.14 12.95
C ALA A 155 -21.80 -14.15 12.57
N HIS A 156 -22.26 -13.16 11.80
CA HIS A 156 -23.65 -12.99 11.38
C HIS A 156 -23.88 -13.21 9.87
N CYS A 157 -22.87 -13.72 9.15
CA CYS A 157 -23.00 -13.99 7.72
C CYS A 157 -23.89 -15.22 7.46
N GLN A 158 -24.70 -15.16 6.40
CA GLN A 158 -25.46 -16.32 5.93
C GLN A 158 -24.55 -17.40 5.33
N TRP A 159 -23.59 -16.95 4.53
CA TRP A 159 -22.55 -17.81 3.96
C TRP A 159 -21.20 -17.12 3.85
N VAL A 160 -20.14 -17.92 3.84
CA VAL A 160 -18.76 -17.48 3.64
C VAL A 160 -18.06 -18.36 2.61
N VAL A 161 -17.36 -17.73 1.67
CA VAL A 161 -16.45 -18.43 0.76
C VAL A 161 -15.06 -18.53 1.38
N VAL A 162 -14.50 -19.73 1.40
CA VAL A 162 -13.17 -20.04 1.97
C VAL A 162 -12.36 -20.88 0.98
N PRO A 163 -11.08 -20.55 0.68
CA PRO A 163 -10.24 -21.35 -0.20
C PRO A 163 -9.85 -22.70 0.42
N GLU A 164 -9.43 -23.65 -0.41
CA GLU A 164 -8.87 -24.94 0.03
C GLU A 164 -7.71 -24.75 1.03
N GLY A 165 -7.62 -25.67 1.99
CA GLY A 165 -6.53 -25.75 2.98
C GLY A 165 -6.78 -25.00 4.29
N LEU A 166 -7.83 -24.17 4.38
CA LEU A 166 -8.18 -23.45 5.62
C LEU A 166 -9.16 -24.23 6.51
N HIS A 167 -8.88 -25.51 6.77
CA HIS A 167 -9.78 -26.42 7.49
C HIS A 167 -10.18 -25.93 8.88
N GLN A 168 -9.24 -25.33 9.63
CA GLN A 168 -9.53 -24.78 10.96
C GLN A 168 -10.48 -23.59 10.88
N ALA A 169 -10.32 -22.70 9.90
CA ALA A 169 -11.20 -21.55 9.72
C ALA A 169 -12.61 -22.00 9.31
N ARG A 170 -12.70 -22.94 8.35
CA ARG A 170 -13.96 -23.57 7.95
C ARG A 170 -14.69 -24.16 9.15
N LYS A 171 -14.01 -24.99 9.95
CA LYS A 171 -14.61 -25.63 11.14
C LYS A 171 -15.10 -24.59 12.15
N SER A 172 -14.33 -23.54 12.39
CA SER A 172 -14.76 -22.45 13.29
C SER A 172 -16.01 -21.73 12.79
N LEU A 173 -16.12 -21.46 11.48
CA LEU A 173 -17.30 -20.83 10.89
C LEU A 173 -18.53 -21.75 10.94
N GLU A 174 -18.38 -23.03 10.63
CA GLU A 174 -19.46 -24.02 10.72
C GLU A 174 -19.97 -24.15 12.17
N LEU A 175 -19.10 -24.08 13.17
CA LEU A 175 -19.48 -24.04 14.59
C LEU A 175 -20.23 -22.77 14.99
N MET A 176 -20.04 -21.66 14.27
CA MET A 176 -20.82 -20.43 14.43
C MET A 176 -22.19 -20.50 13.75
N GLY A 177 -22.50 -21.59 13.04
CA GLY A 177 -23.74 -21.75 12.27
C GLY A 177 -23.70 -21.10 10.88
N VAL A 178 -22.52 -20.70 10.40
CA VAL A 178 -22.33 -20.07 9.09
C VAL A 178 -22.18 -21.13 8.01
N THR A 179 -22.87 -20.96 6.88
CA THR A 179 -22.70 -21.86 5.72
C THR A 179 -21.37 -21.60 5.04
N VAL A 180 -20.51 -22.62 4.89
CA VAL A 180 -19.20 -22.44 4.26
C VAL A 180 -19.15 -23.08 2.88
N HIS A 181 -18.86 -22.28 1.86
CA HIS A 181 -18.56 -22.76 0.51
C HIS A 181 -17.06 -22.76 0.27
N THR A 182 -16.55 -23.84 -0.30
CA THR A 182 -15.11 -23.99 -0.60
C THR A 182 -14.88 -24.37 -2.04
N TRP A 183 -13.71 -24.02 -2.56
CA TRP A 183 -13.21 -24.46 -3.85
C TRP A 183 -11.90 -25.22 -3.67
N GLY A 184 -11.61 -26.19 -4.52
CA GLY A 184 -10.38 -26.99 -4.47
C GLY A 184 -10.39 -28.23 -5.37
N ALA A 185 -9.37 -29.07 -5.33
CA ALA A 185 -9.27 -30.25 -6.20
C ALA A 185 -10.14 -31.44 -5.74
N GLY A 186 -10.45 -31.50 -4.45
CA GLY A 186 -11.29 -32.51 -3.81
C GLY A 186 -12.76 -32.50 -4.24
N ALA A 187 -13.45 -33.61 -4.02
CA ALA A 187 -14.88 -33.77 -4.34
C ALA A 187 -15.81 -33.14 -3.28
N GLU A 188 -15.28 -32.82 -2.11
CA GLU A 188 -15.96 -32.17 -0.99
C GLU A 188 -16.16 -30.66 -1.17
N HIS A 189 -15.49 -30.07 -2.17
CA HIS A 189 -15.58 -28.65 -2.46
C HIS A 189 -16.82 -28.34 -3.29
N ALA A 190 -17.46 -27.20 -3.01
CA ALA A 190 -18.60 -26.72 -3.77
C ALA A 190 -18.22 -26.44 -5.23
N LEU A 191 -17.04 -25.85 -5.45
CA LEU A 191 -16.43 -25.70 -6.76
C LEU A 191 -15.17 -26.58 -6.85
N LYS A 192 -15.26 -27.66 -7.61
CA LYS A 192 -14.10 -28.51 -7.87
C LYS A 192 -13.27 -27.90 -9.00
N VAL A 193 -11.96 -27.74 -8.80
CA VAL A 193 -11.06 -27.17 -9.80
C VAL A 193 -9.79 -28.00 -9.96
N ASN A 194 -9.37 -28.19 -11.21
CA ASN A 194 -8.03 -28.62 -11.57
C ASN A 194 -7.43 -27.57 -12.50
N SER A 195 -6.14 -27.28 -12.39
CA SER A 195 -5.50 -26.25 -13.22
C SER A 195 -4.21 -26.72 -13.85
N PHE A 196 -3.95 -26.23 -15.07
CA PHE A 196 -2.78 -26.55 -15.87
C PHE A 196 -2.09 -25.26 -16.26
N VAL A 197 -0.82 -25.10 -15.86
CA VAL A 197 -0.04 -23.89 -16.12
C VAL A 197 0.66 -24.00 -17.48
N HIS A 198 0.63 -22.90 -18.24
CA HIS A 198 1.28 -22.75 -19.53
C HIS A 198 2.13 -21.46 -19.55
N VAL A 199 2.87 -21.20 -20.63
CA VAL A 199 3.82 -20.07 -20.70
C VAL A 199 3.13 -18.70 -20.48
N ASN A 200 1.91 -18.52 -20.99
CA ASN A 200 1.20 -17.23 -20.97
C ASN A 200 -0.12 -17.25 -20.17
N GLY A 201 -0.30 -18.22 -19.27
CA GLY A 201 -1.54 -18.31 -18.49
C GLY A 201 -1.79 -19.68 -17.90
N ARG A 202 -3.03 -19.88 -17.44
CA ARG A 202 -3.45 -21.11 -16.76
C ARG A 202 -4.84 -21.51 -17.24
N THR A 203 -4.97 -22.76 -17.67
CA THR A 203 -6.26 -23.39 -18.01
C THR A 203 -6.85 -24.02 -16.76
N ILE A 204 -8.16 -23.90 -16.57
CA ILE A 204 -8.86 -24.32 -15.36
C ILE A 204 -10.03 -25.21 -15.77
N GLU A 205 -10.02 -26.47 -15.37
CA GLU A 205 -11.16 -27.36 -15.44
C GLU A 205 -11.97 -27.22 -14.16
N ALA A 206 -13.21 -26.75 -14.28
CA ALA A 206 -14.09 -26.48 -13.15
C ALA A 206 -15.35 -27.36 -13.20
N VAL A 207 -15.81 -27.82 -12.04
CA VAL A 207 -17.10 -28.51 -11.90
C VAL A 207 -17.95 -27.78 -10.88
N TRP A 208 -19.10 -27.29 -11.32
CA TRP A 208 -20.09 -26.57 -10.52
C TRP A 208 -21.48 -27.14 -10.77
N ASN A 209 -22.22 -27.50 -9.71
CA ASN A 209 -23.53 -28.14 -9.80
C ASN A 209 -23.58 -29.30 -10.81
N GLN A 210 -22.59 -30.19 -10.75
CA GLN A 210 -22.40 -31.37 -11.62
C GLN A 210 -22.09 -31.07 -13.10
N ASN A 211 -22.07 -29.80 -13.51
CA ASN A 211 -21.70 -29.38 -14.86
C ASN A 211 -20.21 -29.05 -14.95
N ARG A 212 -19.61 -29.35 -16.11
CA ARG A 212 -18.18 -29.12 -16.37
C ARG A 212 -17.97 -27.86 -17.20
N TYR A 213 -16.95 -27.09 -16.83
CA TYR A 213 -16.55 -25.86 -17.49
C TYR A 213 -15.04 -25.85 -17.70
N VAL A 214 -14.60 -25.17 -18.76
CA VAL A 214 -13.19 -24.87 -18.99
C VAL A 214 -13.04 -23.35 -19.00
N TRP A 215 -12.28 -22.84 -18.05
CA TRP A 215 -11.94 -21.43 -17.94
C TRP A 215 -10.45 -21.22 -18.18
N SER A 216 -10.03 -19.97 -18.32
CA SER A 216 -8.62 -19.63 -18.38
C SER A 216 -8.37 -18.26 -17.76
N VAL A 217 -7.17 -18.09 -17.23
CA VAL A 217 -6.65 -16.80 -16.73
C VAL A 217 -5.32 -16.49 -17.41
N GLN A 218 -5.00 -15.20 -17.57
CA GLN A 218 -3.81 -14.74 -18.31
C GLN A 218 -2.55 -14.60 -17.44
N PHE A 219 -2.53 -15.26 -16.29
CA PHE A 219 -1.40 -15.26 -15.37
C PHE A 219 -1.10 -16.68 -14.88
N THR A 220 0.15 -16.91 -14.51
CA THR A 220 0.67 -18.22 -14.13
C THR A 220 0.85 -18.36 -12.62
N ASP A 221 0.87 -17.26 -11.89
CA ASP A 221 1.18 -17.24 -10.47
C ASP A 221 0.06 -17.85 -9.61
N GLU A 222 0.48 -18.50 -8.52
CA GLU A 222 -0.43 -19.26 -7.66
C GLU A 222 -1.33 -18.36 -6.82
N ILE A 223 -0.86 -17.20 -6.41
CA ILE A 223 -1.61 -16.25 -5.58
C ILE A 223 -2.81 -15.69 -6.37
N GLY A 224 -2.55 -15.24 -7.60
CA GLY A 224 -3.54 -14.77 -8.56
C GLY A 224 -4.56 -15.85 -8.87
N PHE A 225 -4.14 -17.09 -9.12
CA PHE A 225 -5.08 -18.20 -9.33
C PHE A 225 -5.98 -18.42 -8.12
N ARG A 226 -5.43 -18.47 -6.91
CA ARG A 226 -6.22 -18.67 -5.69
C ARG A 226 -7.22 -17.54 -5.45
N ASN A 227 -6.80 -16.30 -5.67
CA ASN A 227 -7.69 -15.15 -5.59
C ASN A 227 -8.79 -15.21 -6.65
N ALA A 228 -8.47 -15.65 -7.87
CA ALA A 228 -9.41 -15.74 -8.98
C ALA A 228 -10.47 -16.79 -8.73
N MET A 229 -10.09 -17.97 -8.20
CA MET A 229 -11.04 -19.02 -7.83
C MET A 229 -11.90 -18.64 -6.63
N THR A 230 -11.35 -17.85 -5.70
CA THR A 230 -12.12 -17.30 -4.57
C THR A 230 -13.19 -16.30 -5.06
N ALA A 231 -12.83 -15.41 -5.99
CA ALA A 231 -13.78 -14.49 -6.63
C ALA A 231 -14.82 -15.25 -7.47
N ALA A 232 -14.38 -16.24 -8.27
CA ALA A 232 -15.27 -17.05 -9.10
C ALA A 232 -16.30 -17.83 -8.27
N LEU A 233 -15.87 -18.54 -7.22
CA LEU A 233 -16.82 -19.24 -6.33
C LEU A 233 -17.79 -18.26 -5.66
N THR A 234 -17.32 -17.09 -5.23
CA THR A 234 -18.19 -16.08 -4.62
C THR A 234 -19.26 -15.58 -5.60
N ALA A 235 -18.89 -15.30 -6.86
CA ALA A 235 -19.84 -14.94 -7.91
C ALA A 235 -20.83 -16.06 -8.24
N LEU A 236 -20.39 -17.32 -8.26
CA LEU A 236 -21.25 -18.48 -8.47
C LEU A 236 -22.27 -18.67 -7.34
N VAL A 237 -21.83 -18.52 -6.09
CA VAL A 237 -22.70 -18.60 -4.91
C VAL A 237 -23.68 -17.42 -4.86
N TRP A 238 -23.25 -16.24 -5.34
CA TRP A 238 -24.12 -15.09 -5.53
C TRP A 238 -25.23 -15.34 -6.57
N GLY A 239 -24.97 -16.23 -7.54
CA GLY A 239 -25.94 -16.64 -8.55
C GLY A 239 -25.59 -16.25 -9.98
N MET A 240 -24.33 -15.87 -10.26
CA MET A 240 -23.88 -15.59 -11.63
C MET A 240 -23.80 -16.85 -12.49
N ASP A 241 -24.03 -16.69 -13.80
CA ASP A 241 -23.87 -17.76 -14.79
C ASP A 241 -22.37 -18.19 -14.87
N PRO A 242 -22.05 -19.49 -14.70
CA PRO A 242 -20.70 -20.02 -14.87
C PRO A 242 -20.01 -19.67 -16.19
N LEU A 243 -20.77 -19.47 -17.28
CA LEU A 243 -20.23 -19.04 -18.57
C LEU A 243 -19.74 -17.59 -18.52
N GLU A 244 -20.49 -16.70 -17.86
CA GLU A 244 -20.10 -15.29 -17.67
C GLU A 244 -18.91 -15.14 -16.71
N VAL A 245 -18.87 -15.97 -15.66
CA VAL A 245 -17.69 -16.09 -14.78
C VAL A 245 -16.46 -16.49 -15.60
N GLY A 246 -16.59 -17.51 -16.46
CA GLY A 246 -15.52 -17.97 -17.35
C GLY A 246 -15.00 -16.91 -18.30
N LYS A 247 -15.90 -16.13 -18.93
CA LYS A 247 -15.53 -14.99 -19.79
C LYS A 247 -14.78 -13.92 -19.00
N SER A 248 -15.25 -13.60 -17.80
CA SER A 248 -14.63 -12.55 -16.97
C SER A 248 -13.25 -12.96 -16.45
N LEU A 249 -13.03 -14.24 -16.14
CA LEU A 249 -11.71 -14.76 -15.75
C LEU A 249 -10.62 -14.53 -16.81
N LEU A 250 -10.98 -14.54 -18.10
CA LEU A 250 -10.05 -14.21 -19.19
C LEU A 250 -9.64 -12.74 -19.19
N GLU A 251 -10.48 -11.86 -18.65
CA GLU A 251 -10.25 -10.42 -18.55
C GLU A 251 -9.57 -10.04 -17.24
N PHE A 252 -9.48 -10.97 -16.28
CA PHE A 252 -8.71 -10.74 -15.06
C PHE A 252 -7.26 -10.56 -15.44
N GLN A 253 -6.72 -9.43 -15.01
CA GLN A 253 -5.28 -9.23 -15.06
C GLN A 253 -4.77 -9.12 -13.64
N ASN A 254 -3.54 -9.57 -13.44
CA ASN A 254 -2.93 -9.55 -12.14
C ASN A 254 -2.87 -8.10 -11.61
N LEU A 255 -3.47 -7.88 -10.44
CA LEU A 255 -3.65 -6.58 -9.79
C LEU A 255 -2.42 -6.13 -8.98
N ASP A 256 -1.31 -6.89 -9.02
CA ASP A 256 -0.03 -6.59 -8.36
C ASP A 256 0.67 -5.28 -8.85
N HIS A 257 -0.03 -4.45 -9.64
CA HIS A 257 0.48 -3.25 -10.32
C HIS A 257 -0.19 -1.92 -9.94
N ARG A 258 -1.01 -1.85 -8.88
CA ARG A 258 -1.67 -0.58 -8.46
C ARG A 258 -0.72 0.38 -7.71
N MET A 259 -0.78 1.67 -8.07
CA MET A 259 -0.01 2.78 -7.48
C MET A 259 1.49 2.49 -7.32
N GLN A 260 2.09 1.94 -8.38
CA GLN A 260 3.53 1.70 -8.37
C GLN A 260 4.27 3.03 -8.50
N ARG A 261 5.12 3.32 -7.52
CA ARG A 261 6.16 4.34 -7.63
C ARG A 261 7.36 3.70 -8.31
N ILE A 262 7.55 4.02 -9.58
CA ILE A 262 8.64 3.48 -10.41
C ILE A 262 9.67 4.58 -10.59
N ARG A 263 10.96 4.23 -10.51
CA ARG A 263 12.03 5.19 -10.71
C ARG A 263 12.25 5.43 -12.21
N LYS A 264 12.32 6.70 -12.59
CA LYS A 264 12.76 7.15 -13.92
C LYS A 264 14.29 7.15 -14.00
N SER A 265 14.81 7.22 -15.21
CA SER A 265 16.25 7.33 -15.51
C SER A 265 16.92 8.61 -15.00
N ASP A 266 16.15 9.66 -14.76
CA ASP A 266 16.60 10.90 -14.11
C ASP A 266 16.53 10.83 -12.57
N GLY A 267 16.17 9.67 -12.01
CA GLY A 267 16.06 9.42 -10.58
C GLY A 267 14.78 9.93 -9.93
N LEU A 268 13.86 10.54 -10.69
CA LEU A 268 12.54 10.96 -10.24
C LEU A 268 11.52 9.81 -10.32
N TRP A 269 10.27 10.09 -9.94
CA TRP A 269 9.23 9.08 -9.76
C TRP A 269 8.17 9.11 -10.86
N VAL A 270 7.74 7.92 -11.30
CA VAL A 270 6.49 7.69 -12.02
C VAL A 270 5.50 7.05 -11.06
N LEU A 271 4.33 7.65 -10.86
CA LEU A 271 3.20 6.99 -10.20
C LEU A 271 2.32 6.38 -11.28
N SER A 272 2.24 5.06 -11.32
CA SER A 272 1.37 4.33 -12.24
C SER A 272 0.04 3.99 -11.58
N ASP A 273 -1.06 4.56 -12.09
CA ASP A 273 -2.44 4.22 -11.69
C ASP A 273 -3.33 3.93 -12.93
N ALA A 274 -2.76 3.17 -13.86
CA ALA A 274 -3.32 2.90 -15.19
C ALA A 274 -4.31 1.73 -15.23
N TYR A 275 -5.31 1.70 -14.34
CA TYR A 275 -6.29 0.61 -14.26
C TYR A 275 -7.74 1.09 -14.46
N THR A 276 -8.27 1.90 -13.54
CA THR A 276 -9.54 2.61 -13.69
C THR A 276 -9.27 4.08 -13.88
N ASN A 277 -10.13 4.80 -14.60
CA ASN A 277 -10.03 6.26 -14.69
C ASN A 277 -11.38 6.86 -14.40
N ASP A 278 -11.58 7.27 -13.15
CA ASP A 278 -12.76 7.96 -12.65
C ASP A 278 -12.32 9.23 -11.90
N TRP A 279 -13.27 10.13 -11.64
CA TRP A 279 -12.97 11.45 -11.07
C TRP A 279 -12.36 11.39 -9.68
N ASP A 280 -12.85 10.49 -8.83
CA ASP A 280 -12.39 10.37 -7.45
C ASP A 280 -10.99 9.75 -7.40
N ALA A 281 -10.75 8.71 -8.21
CA ALA A 281 -9.44 8.09 -8.35
C ALA A 281 -8.40 9.06 -8.92
N LEU A 282 -8.77 9.87 -9.93
CA LEU A 282 -7.89 10.90 -10.49
C LEU A 282 -7.54 11.96 -9.43
N GLN A 283 -8.52 12.50 -8.71
CA GLN A 283 -8.28 13.50 -7.67
C GLN A 283 -7.31 12.97 -6.61
N LEU A 284 -7.51 11.74 -6.16
CA LEU A 284 -6.64 11.15 -5.15
C LEU A 284 -5.24 10.82 -5.69
N ALA A 285 -5.12 10.40 -6.96
CA ALA A 285 -3.82 10.15 -7.59
C ALA A 285 -3.01 11.45 -7.74
N LEU A 286 -3.68 12.56 -8.04
CA LEU A 286 -3.07 13.90 -8.05
C LEU A 286 -2.64 14.35 -6.65
N LEU A 287 -3.43 14.07 -5.62
CA LEU A 287 -3.02 14.30 -4.22
C LEU A 287 -1.80 13.45 -3.84
N ASP A 288 -1.69 12.22 -4.33
CA ASP A 288 -0.55 11.36 -4.07
C ASP A 288 0.72 11.81 -4.81
N LEU A 289 0.59 12.36 -6.02
CA LEU A 289 1.68 13.06 -6.74
C LEU A 289 2.20 14.25 -5.91
N ASN A 290 1.30 14.97 -5.22
CA ASN A 290 1.67 16.09 -4.35
C ASN A 290 2.40 15.70 -3.07
N ARG A 291 2.25 14.47 -2.62
CA ARG A 291 2.87 13.96 -1.38
C ARG A 291 4.27 13.41 -1.60
N ILE A 292 4.80 13.49 -2.82
CA ILE A 292 6.19 13.12 -3.08
C ILE A 292 7.11 14.17 -2.43
N PRO A 293 7.99 13.75 -1.50
CA PRO A 293 8.80 14.68 -0.72
C PRO A 293 9.98 15.26 -1.50
N GLU A 294 10.44 14.60 -2.57
CA GLU A 294 11.52 15.13 -3.41
C GLU A 294 11.06 16.36 -4.21
N PRO A 295 11.80 17.48 -4.16
CA PRO A 295 11.44 18.69 -4.91
C PRO A 295 11.74 18.49 -6.40
N ALA A 296 10.69 18.45 -7.22
CA ALA A 296 10.78 18.48 -8.68
C ALA A 296 9.48 19.05 -9.27
N LYS A 297 9.47 19.29 -10.59
CA LYS A 297 8.22 19.59 -11.30
C LYS A 297 7.26 18.41 -11.21
N LYS A 298 5.98 18.66 -11.45
CA LYS A 298 4.93 17.65 -11.48
C LYS A 298 4.33 17.58 -12.87
N ALA A 299 4.25 16.38 -13.41
CA ALA A 299 3.63 16.10 -14.67
C ALA A 299 2.51 15.07 -14.49
N ALA A 300 1.44 15.19 -15.27
CA ALA A 300 0.37 14.21 -15.34
C ALA A 300 0.09 13.82 -16.78
N ILE A 301 0.10 12.53 -17.07
CA ILE A 301 -0.41 11.95 -18.32
C ILE A 301 -1.79 11.38 -17.99
N VAL A 302 -2.84 11.98 -18.53
CA VAL A 302 -4.25 11.69 -18.18
C VAL A 302 -5.01 11.20 -19.40
N GLY A 303 -5.51 9.97 -19.37
CA GLY A 303 -6.38 9.39 -20.40
C GLY A 303 -7.85 9.76 -20.23
N PRO A 304 -8.76 9.26 -21.08
CA PRO A 304 -10.17 9.58 -20.97
C PRO A 304 -10.84 8.89 -19.77
N ILE A 305 -11.79 9.57 -19.15
CA ILE A 305 -12.68 9.09 -18.09
C ILE A 305 -13.99 8.62 -18.74
N PRO A 306 -14.48 7.39 -18.49
CA PRO A 306 -15.74 6.91 -19.04
C PRO A 306 -16.93 7.83 -18.70
N GLY A 307 -17.79 8.07 -19.69
CA GLY A 307 -19.00 8.87 -19.51
C GLY A 307 -18.78 10.39 -19.47
N MET A 308 -17.58 10.88 -19.77
CA MET A 308 -17.32 12.32 -19.80
C MET A 308 -18.11 13.03 -20.90
N ASP A 309 -18.47 14.28 -20.64
CA ASP A 309 -18.98 15.21 -21.66
C ASP A 309 -18.07 16.44 -21.85
N ALA A 310 -18.50 17.41 -22.66
CA ALA A 310 -17.70 18.61 -22.94
C ALA A 310 -17.50 19.52 -21.72
N ARG A 311 -18.33 19.43 -20.67
CA ARG A 311 -18.26 20.23 -19.44
C ARG A 311 -17.23 19.67 -18.47
N ASP A 312 -17.01 18.36 -18.52
CA ASP A 312 -16.03 17.65 -17.71
C ASP A 312 -14.57 18.03 -18.00
N ALA A 313 -14.30 18.59 -19.18
CA ALA A 313 -12.99 19.10 -19.53
C ALA A 313 -12.51 20.21 -18.56
N HIS A 314 -13.43 21.07 -18.12
CA HIS A 314 -13.12 22.11 -17.15
C HIS A 314 -12.88 21.55 -15.75
N ARG A 315 -13.56 20.45 -15.39
CA ARG A 315 -13.35 19.73 -14.13
C ARG A 315 -11.94 19.15 -14.04
N LEU A 316 -11.41 18.60 -15.14
CA LEU A 316 -10.02 18.14 -15.20
C LEU A 316 -9.05 19.30 -14.93
N MET A 317 -9.25 20.45 -15.58
CA MET A 317 -8.40 21.63 -15.35
C MET A 317 -8.40 22.03 -13.87
N THR A 318 -9.57 22.15 -13.25
CA THR A 318 -9.69 22.51 -11.84
C THR A 318 -8.94 21.53 -10.93
N LEU A 319 -9.05 20.23 -11.18
CA LEU A 319 -8.35 19.22 -10.38
C LEU A 319 -6.83 19.29 -10.53
N VAL A 320 -6.35 19.48 -11.76
CA VAL A 320 -4.92 19.48 -12.07
C VAL A 320 -4.25 20.78 -11.61
N GLU A 321 -4.95 21.91 -11.71
CA GLU A 321 -4.55 23.21 -11.15
C GLU A 321 -4.53 23.18 -9.62
N ALA A 322 -5.58 22.66 -8.98
CA ALA A 322 -5.62 22.48 -7.52
C ALA A 322 -4.50 21.57 -7.02
N ALA A 323 -4.10 20.60 -7.85
CA ALA A 323 -2.95 19.74 -7.57
C ALA A 323 -1.59 20.43 -7.82
N GLY A 324 -1.53 21.60 -8.46
CA GLY A 324 -0.25 22.27 -8.74
C GLY A 324 0.63 21.45 -9.70
N THR A 325 0.02 20.88 -10.74
CA THR A 325 0.76 20.14 -11.78
C THR A 325 1.32 21.11 -12.81
N ASP A 326 2.62 21.02 -13.12
CA ASP A 326 3.31 21.92 -14.06
C ASP A 326 3.11 21.53 -15.53
N LEU A 327 2.99 20.24 -15.81
CA LEU A 327 2.91 19.69 -17.16
C LEU A 327 1.76 18.68 -17.28
N VAL A 328 0.96 18.78 -18.34
CA VAL A 328 -0.20 17.90 -18.51
C VAL A 328 -0.23 17.36 -19.93
N TRP A 329 -0.23 16.04 -20.06
CA TRP A 329 -0.40 15.35 -21.33
C TRP A 329 -1.76 14.65 -21.31
N ALA A 330 -2.76 15.28 -21.91
CA ALA A 330 -4.11 14.74 -21.98
C ALA A 330 -4.28 13.90 -23.25
N VAL A 331 -4.76 12.67 -23.09
CA VAL A 331 -4.94 11.69 -24.16
C VAL A 331 -6.42 11.39 -24.30
N GLY A 332 -6.95 11.51 -25.52
CA GLY A 332 -8.36 11.35 -25.83
C GLY A 332 -8.88 12.53 -26.63
N SER A 333 -9.64 12.22 -27.68
CA SER A 333 -10.25 13.19 -28.58
C SER A 333 -11.18 14.18 -27.88
N GLU A 334 -11.72 13.78 -26.74
CA GLU A 334 -12.66 14.51 -25.89
C GLU A 334 -11.99 15.74 -25.25
N TRP A 335 -10.69 15.68 -24.99
CA TRP A 335 -9.93 16.78 -24.39
C TRP A 335 -9.61 17.90 -25.38
N LYS A 336 -9.71 17.67 -26.70
CA LYS A 336 -9.40 18.67 -27.75
C LYS A 336 -10.28 19.92 -27.71
N LYS A 337 -11.40 19.88 -26.98
CA LYS A 337 -12.27 21.04 -26.78
C LYS A 337 -11.69 22.04 -25.77
N LEU A 338 -10.63 21.67 -25.04
CA LEU A 338 -9.90 22.58 -24.16
C LEU A 338 -9.07 23.57 -24.97
N GLN A 339 -9.05 24.84 -24.52
CA GLN A 339 -8.13 25.81 -25.09
C GLN A 339 -6.69 25.44 -24.70
N PRO A 340 -5.71 25.60 -25.61
CA PRO A 340 -4.31 25.37 -25.29
C PRO A 340 -3.89 26.24 -24.10
N GLN A 341 -3.39 25.61 -23.05
CA GLN A 341 -2.79 26.29 -21.91
C GLN A 341 -1.29 26.01 -21.84
N THR A 342 -0.56 26.92 -21.20
CA THR A 342 0.87 26.73 -20.94
C THR A 342 1.07 25.44 -20.14
N GLY A 343 1.94 24.56 -20.61
CA GLY A 343 2.21 23.26 -19.96
C GLY A 343 1.30 22.11 -20.41
N TRP A 344 0.29 22.36 -21.24
CA TRP A 344 -0.61 21.31 -21.73
C TRP A 344 -0.23 20.81 -23.13
N ARG A 345 -0.31 19.49 -23.33
CA ARG A 345 -0.22 18.82 -24.64
C ARG A 345 -1.39 17.85 -24.78
N PHE A 346 -2.02 17.85 -25.96
CA PHE A 346 -3.17 17.01 -26.26
C PHE A 346 -2.80 15.96 -27.30
N PHE A 347 -3.25 14.72 -27.08
CA PHE A 347 -3.00 13.57 -27.94
C PHE A 347 -4.33 12.89 -28.27
N ASP A 348 -4.48 12.37 -29.49
CA ASP A 348 -5.69 11.65 -29.88
C ASP A 348 -5.74 10.26 -29.27
N GLN A 349 -4.60 9.57 -29.28
CA GLN A 349 -4.46 8.19 -28.82
C GLN A 349 -3.16 7.98 -28.06
N THR A 350 -3.09 6.93 -27.24
CA THR A 350 -1.87 6.57 -26.52
C THR A 350 -0.67 6.30 -27.44
N GLU A 351 -0.88 5.84 -28.68
CA GLU A 351 0.22 5.66 -29.64
C GLU A 351 0.93 6.98 -29.98
N ASP A 352 0.23 8.10 -29.97
CA ASP A 352 0.81 9.41 -30.22
C ASP A 352 1.73 9.82 -29.05
N VAL A 353 1.34 9.50 -27.81
CA VAL A 353 2.17 9.69 -26.62
C VAL A 353 3.42 8.84 -26.69
N LEU A 354 3.29 7.56 -27.05
CA LEU A 354 4.43 6.66 -27.19
C LEU A 354 5.40 7.13 -28.28
N THR A 355 4.86 7.63 -29.39
CA THR A 355 5.65 8.21 -30.48
C THR A 355 6.38 9.48 -30.03
N ALA A 356 5.70 10.36 -29.30
CA ALA A 356 6.30 11.57 -28.75
C ALA A 356 7.42 11.26 -27.74
N LEU A 357 7.23 10.30 -26.83
CA LEU A 357 8.25 9.88 -25.87
C LEU A 357 9.42 9.16 -26.52
N LYS A 358 9.22 8.42 -27.61
CA LYS A 358 10.32 7.82 -28.37
C LYS A 358 11.13 8.87 -29.14
N ALA A 359 10.46 9.89 -29.68
CA ALA A 359 11.10 10.99 -30.40
C ALA A 359 11.89 11.92 -29.45
N ASP A 360 11.34 12.17 -28.25
CA ASP A 360 11.99 12.93 -27.19
C ASP A 360 11.85 12.22 -25.84
N PRO A 361 12.78 11.31 -25.51
CA PRO A 361 12.76 10.58 -24.23
C PRO A 361 12.89 11.48 -23.00
N ARG A 362 13.35 12.73 -23.16
CA ARG A 362 13.58 13.67 -22.07
C ARG A 362 12.44 14.66 -21.89
N ALA A 363 11.35 14.52 -22.65
CA ALA A 363 10.24 15.47 -22.67
C ALA A 363 9.57 15.67 -21.29
N LEU A 364 9.74 14.72 -20.37
CA LEU A 364 9.21 14.75 -19.01
C LEU A 364 10.33 14.66 -17.94
N ASP A 365 11.60 14.87 -18.31
CA ASP A 365 12.71 14.90 -17.36
C ASP A 365 12.59 16.08 -16.39
N GLY A 366 13.10 15.91 -15.17
CA GLY A 366 13.00 16.94 -14.13
C GLY A 366 11.60 17.06 -13.51
N ALA A 367 10.68 16.15 -13.84
CA ALA A 367 9.36 16.03 -13.23
C ALA A 367 9.06 14.64 -12.65
N HIS A 368 8.32 14.61 -11.53
CA HIS A 368 7.54 13.45 -11.11
C HIS A 368 6.34 13.30 -12.05
N VAL A 369 6.08 12.08 -12.53
CA VAL A 369 5.05 11.84 -13.55
C VAL A 369 3.95 10.95 -12.98
N LEU A 370 2.72 11.45 -12.90
CA LEU A 370 1.54 10.61 -12.75
C LEU A 370 1.14 10.06 -14.13
N VAL A 371 0.93 8.77 -14.24
CA VAL A 371 0.35 8.14 -15.43
C VAL A 371 -1.00 7.54 -15.03
N LYS A 372 -2.07 8.22 -15.46
CA LYS A 372 -3.46 7.89 -15.14
C LYS A 372 -4.25 7.73 -16.43
N GLY A 373 -4.93 6.60 -16.62
CA GLY A 373 -5.71 6.39 -17.83
C GLY A 373 -6.40 5.04 -17.85
N PRO A 374 -7.43 4.89 -18.70
CA PRO A 374 -8.17 3.65 -18.81
C PRO A 374 -7.30 2.58 -19.47
N ARG A 375 -7.41 1.35 -18.98
CA ARG A 375 -6.56 0.25 -19.43
C ARG A 375 -6.72 -0.12 -20.90
N LEU A 376 -7.89 0.13 -21.50
CA LEU A 376 -8.18 -0.15 -22.91
C LEU A 376 -7.14 0.49 -23.85
N GLU A 377 -6.55 1.61 -23.42
CA GLU A 377 -5.57 2.37 -24.20
C GLU A 377 -4.11 2.00 -23.89
N ARG A 378 -3.86 0.96 -23.08
CA ARG A 378 -2.53 0.39 -22.78
C ARG A 378 -1.51 1.41 -22.24
N PHE A 379 -1.93 2.29 -21.33
CA PHE A 379 -1.09 3.28 -20.64
C PHE A 379 0.14 2.68 -19.93
N GLU A 380 0.10 1.38 -19.60
CA GLU A 380 1.23 0.61 -19.03
C GLU A 380 2.50 0.68 -19.92
N ARG A 381 2.33 0.85 -21.24
CA ARG A 381 3.44 1.03 -22.18
C ARG A 381 4.12 2.38 -22.04
N VAL A 382 3.36 3.41 -21.65
CA VAL A 382 3.90 4.75 -21.37
C VAL A 382 4.80 4.68 -20.15
N VAL A 383 4.34 4.00 -19.09
CA VAL A 383 5.13 3.72 -17.89
C VAL A 383 6.45 3.01 -18.25
N SER A 384 6.39 2.00 -19.12
CA SER A 384 7.58 1.25 -19.55
C SER A 384 8.64 2.11 -20.26
N LEU A 385 8.22 3.13 -21.03
CA LEU A 385 9.15 4.05 -21.71
C LEU A 385 9.76 5.09 -20.76
N LEU A 386 9.03 5.47 -19.71
CA LEU A 386 9.49 6.43 -18.71
C LEU A 386 10.40 5.78 -17.65
N SER A 387 10.30 4.46 -17.50
CA SER A 387 11.05 3.68 -16.51
C SER A 387 12.46 3.36 -17.01
N GLU A 388 13.42 3.20 -16.09
CA GLU A 388 14.78 2.76 -16.45
C GLU A 388 14.77 1.40 -17.18
N THR A 389 15.18 1.39 -18.44
CA THR A 389 15.76 0.18 -19.07
C THR A 389 17.21 0.04 -18.62
N GLY A 390 17.42 -0.45 -17.40
CA GLY A 390 18.74 -0.63 -16.81
C GLY A 390 18.91 -2.00 -16.15
N ASN A 391 19.61 -2.91 -16.86
CA ASN A 391 20.19 -4.19 -16.43
C ASN A 391 19.27 -5.23 -15.75
N ALA A 392 19.37 -6.48 -16.23
CA ALA A 392 18.65 -7.66 -15.75
C ALA A 392 18.88 -7.99 -14.24
N THR A 393 19.79 -7.30 -13.58
CA THR A 393 20.11 -7.51 -12.16
C THR A 393 19.37 -6.50 -11.30
N ARG A 394 18.25 -6.95 -10.72
CA ARG A 394 17.47 -6.19 -9.75
C ARG A 394 17.85 -6.60 -8.33
N LEU A 395 18.09 -5.62 -7.46
CA LEU A 395 18.18 -5.82 -6.01
C LEU A 395 16.94 -5.19 -5.36
N VAL A 396 16.03 -6.04 -4.90
CA VAL A 396 14.83 -5.60 -4.17
C VAL A 396 15.15 -5.66 -2.69
N VAL A 397 14.90 -4.55 -1.98
CA VAL A 397 14.96 -4.52 -0.52
C VAL A 397 13.56 -4.48 0.02
N ASP A 398 13.19 -5.58 0.65
CA ASP A 398 11.91 -5.75 1.32
C ASP A 398 11.99 -5.18 2.74
N LEU A 399 11.33 -4.04 2.96
CA LEU A 399 11.28 -3.36 4.26
C LEU A 399 10.42 -4.11 5.29
N GLU A 400 9.46 -4.92 4.84
CA GLU A 400 8.67 -5.79 5.71
C GLU A 400 9.52 -6.96 6.18
N ALA A 401 10.29 -7.58 5.29
CA ALA A 401 11.27 -8.61 5.66
C ALA A 401 12.35 -8.05 6.61
N LEU A 402 12.81 -6.81 6.40
CA LEU A 402 13.73 -6.14 7.32
C LEU A 402 13.12 -5.93 8.70
N THR A 403 11.86 -5.49 8.74
CA THR A 403 11.07 -5.34 9.98
C THR A 403 10.94 -6.69 10.70
N HIS A 404 10.58 -7.75 9.97
CA HIS A 404 10.50 -9.10 10.49
C HIS A 404 11.84 -9.57 11.07
N ASN A 405 12.93 -9.45 10.31
CA ASN A 405 14.27 -9.87 10.74
C ASN A 405 14.72 -9.15 12.00
N LEU A 406 14.50 -7.84 12.07
CA LEU A 406 14.83 -7.02 13.22
C LEU A 406 14.10 -7.50 14.47
N ARG A 407 12.79 -7.76 14.36
CA ARG A 407 11.95 -8.27 15.45
C ARG A 407 12.40 -9.64 15.91
N THR A 408 12.65 -10.56 14.97
CA THR A 408 13.12 -11.92 15.25
C THR A 408 14.45 -11.90 16.01
N LEU A 409 15.43 -11.11 15.56
CA LEU A 409 16.73 -10.98 16.23
C LEU A 409 16.58 -10.38 17.64
N ARG A 410 15.73 -9.36 17.80
CA ARG A 410 15.48 -8.73 19.11
C ARG A 410 14.87 -9.72 20.10
N THR A 411 13.90 -10.52 19.66
CA THR A 411 13.30 -11.57 20.49
C THR A 411 14.33 -12.61 20.91
N GLN A 412 15.20 -13.05 19.99
CA GLN A 412 16.27 -13.99 20.32
C GLN A 412 17.27 -13.42 21.32
N VAL A 413 17.69 -12.17 21.15
CA VAL A 413 18.61 -11.49 22.09
C VAL A 413 17.95 -11.37 23.46
N ARG A 414 16.70 -10.91 23.56
CA ARG A 414 15.96 -10.81 24.83
C ARG A 414 15.80 -12.15 25.55
N ASN A 415 15.54 -13.23 24.80
CA ASN A 415 15.32 -14.55 25.39
C ASN A 415 16.62 -15.22 25.85
N ARG A 416 17.76 -14.90 25.23
CA ARG A 416 19.04 -15.56 25.52
C ARG A 416 19.97 -14.74 26.41
N CYS A 417 19.88 -13.42 26.39
CA CYS A 417 20.71 -12.53 27.19
C CYS A 417 19.99 -12.17 28.49
N LYS A 418 20.63 -12.43 29.64
CA LYS A 418 20.12 -12.04 30.97
C LYS A 418 20.27 -10.54 31.27
N THR A 419 20.84 -9.78 30.34
CA THR A 419 21.09 -8.34 30.43
C THR A 419 20.14 -7.58 29.51
N GLN A 420 20.03 -6.27 29.72
CA GLN A 420 19.24 -5.34 28.90
C GLN A 420 19.92 -5.06 27.54
N ALA A 421 20.39 -6.11 26.86
CA ALA A 421 21.07 -6.02 25.58
C ALA A 421 20.07 -5.76 24.44
N ASP A 422 20.47 -4.93 23.49
CA ASP A 422 19.68 -4.58 22.30
C ASP A 422 20.56 -4.63 21.04
N LEU A 423 19.97 -4.37 19.88
CA LEU A 423 20.62 -4.47 18.58
C LEU A 423 21.23 -3.15 18.12
N ILE A 424 22.36 -3.25 17.43
CA ILE A 424 22.91 -2.18 16.57
C ILE A 424 22.66 -2.61 15.12
N ALA A 425 21.91 -1.81 14.36
CA ALA A 425 21.62 -2.11 12.96
C ALA A 425 22.71 -1.51 12.05
N VAL A 426 23.48 -2.34 11.35
CA VAL A 426 24.57 -1.87 10.48
C VAL A 426 24.07 -1.68 9.05
N ILE A 427 24.07 -0.45 8.56
CA ILE A 427 23.80 -0.09 7.17
C ILE A 427 25.15 0.02 6.45
N LYS A 428 25.50 -1.00 5.66
CA LYS A 428 26.74 -1.01 4.87
C LYS A 428 26.51 -0.50 3.45
N ALA A 429 27.51 0.18 2.88
CA ALA A 429 27.56 0.58 1.48
C ALA A 429 26.31 1.37 1.02
N SER A 430 25.87 2.35 1.83
CA SER A 430 24.65 3.11 1.61
C SER A 430 23.41 2.23 1.36
N GLY A 431 23.30 1.10 2.07
CA GLY A 431 22.23 0.12 1.88
C GLY A 431 22.40 -0.68 0.58
N TYR A 432 23.63 -1.05 0.23
CA TYR A 432 23.96 -1.71 -1.04
C TYR A 432 23.45 -0.95 -2.28
N GLY A 433 23.47 0.39 -2.22
CA GLY A 433 23.00 1.25 -3.32
C GLY A 433 21.47 1.32 -3.49
N THR A 434 20.69 0.79 -2.55
CA THR A 434 19.21 0.75 -2.65
C THR A 434 18.56 2.02 -2.09
N ASN A 435 18.59 2.22 -0.78
CA ASN A 435 18.19 3.46 -0.08
C ASN A 435 18.53 3.39 1.42
N ALA A 436 19.73 3.81 1.82
CA ALA A 436 20.15 3.83 3.24
C ALA A 436 19.18 4.58 4.17
N THR A 437 18.59 5.68 3.69
CA THR A 437 17.65 6.49 4.45
C THR A 437 16.37 5.73 4.76
N ALA A 438 15.82 4.98 3.80
CA ALA A 438 14.64 4.16 4.02
C ALA A 438 14.89 3.09 5.09
N LEU A 439 16.06 2.42 5.06
CA LEU A 439 16.45 1.45 6.08
C LEU A 439 16.59 2.11 7.46
N ALA A 440 17.24 3.27 7.52
CA ALA A 440 17.42 4.02 8.76
C ALA A 440 16.06 4.46 9.36
N ARG A 441 15.09 4.88 8.53
CA ARG A 441 13.73 5.22 8.98
C ARG A 441 12.97 4.02 9.51
N VAL A 442 13.14 2.85 8.89
CA VAL A 442 12.55 1.61 9.42
C VAL A 442 13.15 1.29 10.79
N PHE A 443 14.48 1.37 10.95
CA PHE A 443 15.12 1.15 12.25
C PHE A 443 14.70 2.19 13.30
N GLU A 444 14.51 3.44 12.90
CA GLU A 444 14.03 4.52 13.76
C GLU A 444 12.59 4.32 14.22
N PHE A 445 11.70 3.95 13.30
CA PHE A 445 10.33 3.58 13.59
C PHE A 445 10.27 2.43 14.59
N HIS A 446 11.12 1.41 14.42
CA HIS A 446 11.24 0.29 15.36
C HIS A 446 12.06 0.62 16.61
N ARG A 447 12.48 1.88 16.83
CA ARG A 447 13.21 2.34 18.01
C ARG A 447 14.50 1.55 18.29
N ILE A 448 15.27 1.25 17.24
CA ILE A 448 16.62 0.70 17.41
C ILE A 448 17.51 1.78 18.04
N PRO A 449 18.28 1.46 19.09
CA PRO A 449 19.02 2.48 19.82
C PRO A 449 20.13 3.13 18.99
N ILE A 450 20.77 2.37 18.09
CA ILE A 450 21.90 2.83 17.29
C ILE A 450 21.86 2.19 15.88
N VAL A 451 22.06 3.04 14.86
CA VAL A 451 22.38 2.60 13.50
C VAL A 451 23.88 2.80 13.26
N ALA A 452 24.56 1.83 12.66
CA ALA A 452 25.98 1.95 12.32
C ALA A 452 26.18 2.08 10.81
N VAL A 453 27.12 2.94 10.41
CA VAL A 453 27.52 3.19 9.01
C VAL A 453 29.02 2.96 8.84
N ALA A 454 29.48 2.72 7.62
CA ALA A 454 30.88 2.41 7.37
C ALA A 454 31.78 3.64 7.55
N CYS A 455 31.38 4.80 7.02
CA CYS A 455 32.17 6.03 7.03
C CYS A 455 31.35 7.27 7.43
N THR A 456 32.04 8.38 7.67
CA THR A 456 31.43 9.63 8.14
C THR A 456 30.43 10.18 7.13
N GLU A 457 30.73 10.10 5.83
CA GLU A 457 29.89 10.61 4.74
C GLU A 457 28.53 9.93 4.70
N GLU A 458 28.47 8.61 4.91
CA GLU A 458 27.22 7.86 5.01
C GLU A 458 26.37 8.34 6.20
N GLY A 459 27.01 8.61 7.35
CA GLY A 459 26.31 9.14 8.53
C GLY A 459 25.77 10.55 8.33
N ILE A 460 26.55 11.41 7.65
CA ILE A 460 26.12 12.77 7.27
C ILE A 460 24.93 12.68 6.31
N ALA A 461 24.97 11.76 5.35
CA ALA A 461 23.85 11.55 4.43
C ALA A 461 22.57 11.19 5.19
N LEU A 462 22.63 10.27 6.16
CA LEU A 462 21.46 9.94 6.99
C LEU A 462 20.96 11.15 7.79
N ARG A 463 21.86 11.95 8.38
CA ARG A 463 21.50 13.16 9.13
C ARG A 463 20.81 14.22 8.28
N LYS A 464 21.33 14.48 7.07
CA LYS A 464 20.72 15.42 6.12
C LYS A 464 19.29 15.03 5.75
N HIS A 465 18.94 13.75 5.83
CA HIS A 465 17.59 13.22 5.55
C HIS A 465 16.70 13.10 6.80
N GLY A 466 17.10 13.72 7.91
CA GLY A 466 16.27 13.87 9.11
C GLY A 466 16.28 12.68 10.06
N ILE A 467 17.19 11.71 9.89
CA ILE A 467 17.34 10.62 10.87
C ILE A 467 17.82 11.22 12.20
N THR A 468 17.14 10.88 13.29
CA THR A 468 17.41 11.38 14.65
C THR A 468 18.08 10.35 15.56
N LEU A 469 18.04 9.06 15.20
CA LEU A 469 18.75 7.98 15.89
C LEU A 469 20.22 8.29 16.18
N ARG A 470 20.81 7.61 17.17
CA ARG A 470 22.26 7.60 17.36
C ARG A 470 22.91 6.90 16.16
N ILE A 471 23.91 7.54 15.56
CA ILE A 471 24.59 7.01 14.37
C ILE A 471 26.05 6.74 14.70
N LEU A 472 26.43 5.48 14.71
CA LEU A 472 27.79 5.00 14.92
C LEU A 472 28.55 4.96 13.59
N VAL A 473 29.69 5.63 13.52
CA VAL A 473 30.64 5.52 12.40
C VAL A 473 31.67 4.46 12.72
N LEU A 474 31.69 3.38 11.95
CA LEU A 474 32.58 2.23 12.19
C LEU A 474 34.04 2.55 11.89
N ASN A 475 34.32 3.31 10.83
CA ASN A 475 35.67 3.67 10.42
C ASN A 475 35.83 5.20 10.28
N PRO A 476 35.86 5.97 11.39
CA PRO A 476 36.09 7.40 11.31
C PRO A 476 37.57 7.69 11.04
N THR A 477 37.84 8.72 10.24
CA THR A 477 39.21 9.19 9.93
C THR A 477 39.44 10.58 10.51
N THR A 478 40.67 10.91 10.89
CA THR A 478 41.02 12.22 11.47
C THR A 478 40.49 13.42 10.66
N PRO A 479 40.60 13.44 9.30
CA PRO A 479 40.08 14.55 8.50
C PRO A 479 38.55 14.72 8.57
N THR A 480 37.82 13.65 8.90
CA THR A 480 36.34 13.67 8.92
C THR A 480 35.76 14.01 10.30
N LEU A 481 36.59 14.10 11.35
CA LEU A 481 36.15 14.38 12.72
C LEU A 481 35.35 15.69 12.86
N PRO A 482 35.74 16.83 12.23
CA PRO A 482 34.93 18.06 12.32
C PRO A 482 33.53 17.87 11.75
N ALA A 483 33.41 17.17 10.62
CA ALA A 483 32.13 16.90 9.98
C ALA A 483 31.27 15.91 10.78
N LEU A 484 31.91 14.92 11.42
CA LEU A 484 31.29 13.96 12.33
C LEU A 484 30.66 14.67 13.54
N ILE A 485 31.40 15.60 14.17
CA ILE A 485 30.94 16.40 15.30
C ILE A 485 29.79 17.33 14.89
N ALA A 486 29.93 18.03 13.76
CA ALA A 486 28.90 18.95 13.26
C ALA A 486 27.55 18.24 13.03
N ASN A 487 27.58 16.96 12.66
CA ASN A 487 26.40 16.15 12.37
C ASN A 487 25.95 15.24 13.54
N ARG A 488 26.52 15.41 14.74
CA ARG A 488 26.15 14.62 15.95
C ARG A 488 26.21 13.11 15.70
N LEU A 489 27.34 12.65 15.16
CA LEU A 489 27.64 11.24 14.93
C LEU A 489 28.57 10.71 16.05
N GLU A 490 28.60 9.40 16.24
CA GLU A 490 29.39 8.73 17.28
C GLU A 490 30.55 7.96 16.64
N PRO A 491 31.82 8.26 16.98
CA PRO A 491 32.95 7.57 16.38
C PRO A 491 33.27 6.24 17.09
N THR A 492 33.65 5.24 16.31
CA THR A 492 34.43 4.11 16.81
C THR A 492 35.89 4.54 17.04
N ILE A 493 36.40 4.32 18.25
CA ILE A 493 37.78 4.61 18.63
C ILE A 493 38.56 3.29 18.77
N HIS A 494 39.68 3.19 18.06
CA HIS A 494 40.54 1.99 18.06
C HIS A 494 42.03 2.30 18.32
N THR A 495 42.43 3.57 18.38
CA THR A 495 43.79 3.97 18.77
C THR A 495 43.78 5.18 19.69
N THR A 496 44.83 5.34 20.50
CA THR A 496 45.02 6.53 21.35
C THR A 496 45.20 7.81 20.53
N GLN A 497 45.91 7.73 19.40
CA GLN A 497 46.09 8.87 18.49
C GLN A 497 44.74 9.38 17.94
N GLN A 498 43.82 8.48 17.60
CA GLN A 498 42.48 8.85 17.15
C GLN A 498 41.65 9.48 18.28
N PHE A 499 41.80 8.98 19.51
CA PHE A 499 41.16 9.55 20.69
C PHE A 499 41.65 10.99 20.96
N ASP A 500 42.97 11.21 20.94
CA ASP A 500 43.55 12.54 21.15
C ASP A 500 43.09 13.54 20.06
N ALA A 501 43.04 13.09 18.80
CA ALA A 501 42.53 13.89 17.70
C ALA A 501 41.04 14.24 17.86
N LEU A 502 40.20 13.31 18.35
CA LEU A 502 38.80 13.59 18.67
C LEU A 502 38.69 14.61 19.81
N CYS A 503 39.47 14.46 20.88
CA CYS A 503 39.48 15.42 21.98
C CYS A 503 39.87 16.83 21.53
N GLN A 504 40.86 16.94 20.66
CA GLN A 504 41.23 18.22 20.05
C GLN A 504 40.07 18.80 19.22
N ALA A 505 39.48 18.01 18.32
CA ALA A 505 38.39 18.46 17.47
C ALA A 505 37.14 18.87 18.26
N LEU A 506 36.84 18.22 19.39
CA LEU A 506 35.73 18.60 20.29
C LEU A 506 35.99 19.94 20.98
N ARG A 507 37.22 20.21 21.42
CA ARG A 507 37.61 21.52 21.99
C ARG A 507 37.49 22.63 20.96
N GLU A 508 37.99 22.39 19.75
CA GLU A 508 37.89 23.35 18.63
C GLU A 508 36.43 23.64 18.25
N ALA A 509 35.54 22.66 18.38
CA ALA A 509 34.11 22.80 18.14
C ALA A 509 33.31 23.35 19.35
N ASN A 510 33.97 23.77 20.44
CA ASN A 510 33.36 24.22 21.70
C ASN A 510 32.31 23.24 22.24
N LYS A 511 32.64 21.93 22.27
CA LYS A 511 31.79 20.88 22.83
C LYS A 511 32.31 20.44 24.21
N ASP A 512 31.78 21.08 25.25
CA ASP A 512 32.17 20.81 26.65
C ASP A 512 31.33 19.70 27.33
N ALA A 513 30.26 19.25 26.67
CA ALA A 513 29.44 18.14 27.15
C ALA A 513 30.07 16.77 26.79
N PRO A 514 29.85 15.72 27.61
CA PRO A 514 30.30 14.36 27.28
C PRO A 514 29.84 13.92 25.88
N TRP A 515 30.79 13.48 25.04
CA TRP A 515 30.51 12.98 23.70
C TRP A 515 30.48 11.44 23.68
N PRO A 516 29.45 10.81 23.11
CA PRO A 516 29.39 9.36 23.03
C PRO A 516 30.45 8.81 22.06
N ILE A 517 31.20 7.80 22.52
CA ILE A 517 32.19 7.07 21.73
C ILE A 517 31.97 5.56 21.86
N HIS A 518 32.45 4.80 20.88
CA HIS A 518 32.45 3.34 20.92
C HIS A 518 33.87 2.84 20.91
N LEU A 519 34.30 2.15 21.96
CA LEU A 519 35.64 1.56 22.03
C LEU A 519 35.65 0.23 21.28
N LYS A 520 36.53 0.12 20.29
CA LYS A 520 36.80 -1.14 19.62
C LYS A 520 37.92 -1.85 20.36
N ILE A 521 37.61 -3.05 20.85
CA ILE A 521 38.57 -3.95 21.50
C ILE A 521 38.83 -5.08 20.52
N ASP A 522 40.09 -5.27 20.10
CA ASP A 522 40.46 -6.40 19.26
C ASP A 522 40.38 -7.70 20.04
N SER A 523 39.63 -8.65 19.48
CA SER A 523 39.51 -10.00 20.00
C SER A 523 40.37 -11.01 19.20
N GLY A 524 41.34 -10.54 18.41
CA GLY A 524 42.28 -11.36 17.64
C GLY A 524 42.01 -11.42 16.12
N MET A 525 41.21 -10.50 15.58
CA MET A 525 40.94 -10.42 14.14
C MET A 525 41.80 -9.34 13.43
N HIS A 526 42.49 -8.48 14.18
CA HIS A 526 43.54 -7.55 13.71
C HIS A 526 43.19 -6.62 12.54
N ARG A 527 41.90 -6.44 12.23
CA ARG A 527 41.50 -5.77 10.99
C ARG A 527 41.67 -4.26 11.02
N LEU A 528 41.54 -3.61 12.18
CA LEU A 528 41.74 -2.16 12.35
C LEU A 528 42.21 -1.85 13.79
N GLY A 529 43.20 -2.60 14.29
CA GLY A 529 43.64 -2.49 15.68
C GLY A 529 42.91 -3.45 16.57
#